data_AF-A0A833XWJ1-F1
#
_entry.id   AF-A0A833XWJ1-F1
#
_cell.length_a   1.000
_cell.length_b   1.000
_cell.length_c   1.000
_cell.angle_alpha   90.00
_cell.angle_beta   90.00
_cell.angle_gamma   90.00
#
_symmetry.space_group_name_H-M   'P 1'
#
loop_
_entity.id
_entity.type
_entity.pdbx_description
1 polymer ?
#
loop_
_entity_poly.entity_id
_entity_poly.type
_entity_poly.pdbx_seq_one_letter_code
_entity_poly.pdbx_strand_id
1 'polypeptide(L)'
;MAVNEIRDYLQQIKKIWNETGCSLMADDWTNQKQQSIINFLVYCPKGTIFLKSVDTSGLRKDAETLFNIFDEVVQEIGPENLVQFITDNDASYKAAGKKLQQKYGSFYWSPCAAYCIDLMLENFSDPRYFPLIDDTIKKVKKITKFIDNHGWVLALMRKDFTKGHDLCRPAVTRFATNFLSIQCLLLFKKELRQMFTCDKWIASSHSKSSIGKEISEIVLEDKEFWVQCQFIVKVSEPLVRVLRLVDGDEKPAMGYLYDAMERAKENIKARCNNKVILFSPFTRIIDSR
;
A
#
# COMPACT_ATOMS: atom_id res chain seq x y z
N MET A 1 -33.48 -11.29 16.43
CA MET A 1 -33.17 -10.10 17.26
C MET A 1 -32.03 -9.30 16.65
N ALA A 2 -30.83 -9.86 16.45
CA ALA A 2 -29.66 -9.13 15.92
C ALA A 2 -29.85 -8.38 14.56
N VAL A 3 -30.58 -8.92 13.58
CA VAL A 3 -30.71 -8.27 12.25
C VAL A 3 -31.56 -6.99 12.31
N ASN A 4 -32.63 -6.98 13.12
CA ASN A 4 -33.48 -5.80 13.26
C ASN A 4 -32.75 -4.71 14.05
N GLU A 5 -32.02 -5.08 15.11
CA GLU A 5 -31.20 -4.16 15.89
C GLU A 5 -30.11 -3.49 15.03
N ILE A 6 -29.43 -4.26 14.16
CA ILE A 6 -28.46 -3.71 13.20
C ILE A 6 -29.15 -2.77 12.21
N ARG A 7 -30.33 -3.13 11.70
CA ARG A 7 -31.08 -2.28 10.77
C ARG A 7 -31.49 -0.95 11.41
N ASP A 8 -31.97 -0.99 12.64
CA ASP A 8 -32.36 0.19 13.40
C ASP A 8 -31.14 1.08 13.69
N TYR A 9 -30.00 0.47 14.05
CA TYR A 9 -28.72 1.17 14.21
C TYR A 9 -28.27 1.86 12.92
N LEU A 10 -28.32 1.16 11.77
CA LEU A 10 -27.98 1.72 10.47
C LEU A 10 -28.91 2.89 10.11
N GLN A 11 -30.21 2.78 10.38
CA GLN A 11 -31.15 3.89 10.17
C GLN A 11 -30.82 5.10 11.03
N GLN A 12 -30.41 4.90 12.29
CA GLN A 12 -29.98 6.01 13.17
C GLN A 12 -28.74 6.71 12.62
N ILE A 13 -27.77 5.97 12.07
CA ILE A 13 -26.59 6.59 11.45
C ILE A 13 -26.98 7.34 10.16
N LYS A 14 -27.83 6.75 9.32
CA LYS A 14 -28.31 7.40 8.08
C LYS A 14 -29.00 8.74 8.35
N LYS A 15 -29.74 8.83 9.46
CA LYS A 15 -30.40 10.07 9.91
C LYS A 15 -29.44 11.18 10.31
N ILE A 16 -28.14 10.92 10.47
CA ILE A 16 -27.14 11.94 10.83
C ILE A 16 -26.50 12.54 9.58
N TRP A 17 -26.59 11.85 8.44
CA TRP A 17 -25.98 12.30 7.19
C TRP A 17 -26.55 13.65 6.71
N ASN A 18 -27.82 13.97 7.02
CA ASN A 18 -28.43 15.26 6.73
C ASN A 18 -27.90 16.41 7.62
N GLU A 19 -27.39 16.12 8.80
CA GLU A 19 -26.87 17.10 9.77
C GLU A 19 -25.37 17.33 9.58
N THR A 20 -24.60 16.25 9.43
CA THR A 20 -23.13 16.32 9.36
C THR A 20 -22.55 16.19 7.96
N GLY A 21 -23.37 15.73 7.01
CA GLY A 21 -22.87 15.16 5.77
C GLY A 21 -22.17 13.81 5.97
N CYS A 22 -21.78 13.19 4.86
CA CYS A 22 -21.03 11.94 4.84
C CYS A 22 -20.04 11.87 3.66
N SER A 23 -19.05 10.99 3.78
CA SER A 23 -18.10 10.68 2.72
C SER A 23 -18.41 9.30 2.15
N LEU A 24 -18.66 9.23 0.85
CA LEU A 24 -18.81 7.97 0.12
C LEU A 24 -17.43 7.49 -0.35
N MET A 25 -17.15 6.21 -0.19
CA MET A 25 -15.94 5.54 -0.65
C MET A 25 -16.34 4.39 -1.56
N ALA A 26 -15.69 4.27 -2.72
CA ALA A 26 -15.81 3.12 -3.61
C ALA A 26 -14.45 2.41 -3.71
N ASP A 27 -14.43 1.15 -3.29
CA ASP A 27 -13.24 0.28 -3.28
C ASP A 27 -13.44 -0.88 -4.26
N ASP A 28 -12.56 -1.00 -5.24
CA ASP A 28 -12.62 -2.01 -6.27
C ASP A 28 -11.76 -3.21 -5.89
N TRP A 29 -12.36 -4.39 -5.93
CA TRP A 29 -11.65 -5.63 -5.70
C TRP A 29 -11.89 -6.60 -6.85
N THR A 30 -10.79 -7.09 -7.43
CA THR A 30 -10.81 -8.11 -8.47
C THR A 30 -10.06 -9.35 -8.01
N ASN A 31 -10.73 -10.51 -8.06
CA ASN A 31 -10.12 -11.77 -7.65
C ASN A 31 -9.32 -12.44 -8.78
N GLN A 32 -8.60 -13.52 -8.45
CA GLN A 32 -7.79 -14.27 -9.42
C GLN A 32 -8.60 -14.89 -10.57
N LYS A 33 -9.92 -15.04 -10.40
CA LYS A 33 -10.86 -15.53 -11.43
C LYS A 33 -11.47 -14.41 -12.27
N GLN A 34 -10.94 -13.18 -12.18
CA GLN A 34 -11.44 -11.99 -12.88
C GLN A 34 -12.87 -11.59 -12.46
N GLN A 35 -13.34 -12.03 -11.29
CA GLN A 35 -14.59 -11.54 -10.73
C GLN A 35 -14.30 -10.20 -10.03
N SER A 36 -15.01 -9.16 -10.46
CA SER A 36 -14.79 -7.78 -10.02
C SER A 36 -16.00 -7.33 -9.21
N ILE A 37 -15.75 -6.74 -8.04
CA ILE A 37 -16.80 -6.13 -7.22
C ILE A 37 -16.36 -4.72 -6.84
N ILE A 38 -17.34 -3.82 -6.70
CA ILE A 38 -17.12 -2.51 -6.11
C ILE A 38 -17.86 -2.47 -4.78
N ASN A 39 -17.12 -2.25 -3.70
CA ASN A 39 -17.65 -2.07 -2.37
C ASN A 39 -17.89 -0.59 -2.11
N PHE A 40 -19.09 -0.26 -1.64
CA PHE A 40 -19.44 1.10 -1.24
C PHE A 40 -19.46 1.20 0.28
N LEU A 41 -18.66 2.10 0.82
CA LEU A 41 -18.64 2.43 2.24
C LEU A 41 -19.02 3.89 2.44
N VAL A 42 -19.76 4.18 3.51
CA VAL A 42 -20.14 5.55 3.88
C VAL A 42 -19.58 5.86 5.25
N TYR A 43 -18.75 6.90 5.32
CA TYR A 43 -18.21 7.41 6.57
C TYR A 43 -18.98 8.64 7.03
N CYS A 44 -19.24 8.71 8.33
CA CYS A 44 -19.71 9.91 9.03
C CYS A 44 -19.07 9.97 10.44
N PRO A 45 -19.26 11.04 11.23
CA PRO A 45 -18.67 11.14 12.57
C PRO A 45 -19.06 10.02 13.57
N LYS A 46 -20.13 9.25 13.30
CA LYS A 46 -20.51 8.08 14.10
C LYS A 46 -19.80 6.79 13.68
N GLY A 47 -19.08 6.78 12.57
CA GLY A 47 -18.34 5.64 12.05
C GLY A 47 -18.57 5.36 10.57
N THR A 48 -17.96 4.27 10.12
CA THR A 48 -18.06 3.76 8.74
C THR A 48 -19.09 2.66 8.64
N ILE A 49 -19.93 2.71 7.61
CA ILE A 49 -20.91 1.69 7.26
C ILE A 49 -20.56 1.09 5.91
N PHE A 50 -20.61 -0.23 5.82
CA PHE A 50 -20.71 -0.91 4.53
C PHE A 50 -22.13 -0.74 3.99
N LEU A 51 -22.27 -0.05 2.85
CA LEU A 51 -23.56 0.24 2.24
C LEU A 51 -24.03 -0.94 1.37
N LYS A 52 -23.22 -1.30 0.37
CA LYS A 52 -23.49 -2.41 -0.55
C LYS A 52 -22.24 -2.78 -1.36
N SER A 53 -22.26 -3.96 -1.98
CA SER A 53 -21.33 -4.33 -3.04
C SER A 53 -22.09 -4.44 -4.35
N VAL A 54 -21.47 -4.01 -5.45
CA VAL A 54 -21.97 -4.18 -6.81
C VAL A 54 -21.04 -5.13 -7.55
N ASP A 55 -21.59 -6.23 -8.06
CA ASP A 55 -20.86 -7.12 -8.96
C ASP A 55 -20.67 -6.42 -10.31
N THR A 56 -19.42 -6.26 -10.71
CA THR A 56 -19.03 -5.64 -11.98
C THR A 56 -18.32 -6.64 -12.90
N SER A 57 -18.39 -7.93 -12.57
CA SER A 57 -17.83 -9.02 -13.38
C SER A 57 -18.42 -9.01 -14.78
N GLY A 58 -17.56 -8.98 -15.80
CA GLY A 58 -17.98 -8.93 -17.21
C GLY A 58 -18.43 -7.56 -17.69
N LEU A 59 -18.49 -6.54 -16.83
CA LEU A 59 -18.68 -5.16 -17.25
C LEU A 59 -17.36 -4.54 -17.72
N ARG A 60 -17.46 -3.66 -18.70
CA ARG A 60 -16.34 -2.81 -19.07
C ARG A 60 -16.18 -1.72 -18.00
N LYS A 61 -15.02 -1.65 -17.36
CA LYS A 61 -14.68 -0.60 -16.39
C LYS A 61 -14.30 0.71 -17.08
N ASP A 62 -15.17 1.20 -17.97
CA ASP A 62 -15.03 2.54 -18.55
C ASP A 62 -15.74 3.61 -17.71
N ALA A 63 -15.40 4.86 -17.97
CA ALA A 63 -15.89 5.99 -17.21
C ALA A 63 -17.42 6.12 -17.21
N GLU A 64 -18.11 5.72 -18.29
CA GLU A 64 -19.56 5.82 -18.39
C GLU A 64 -20.26 4.75 -17.56
N THR A 65 -19.78 3.52 -17.64
CA THR A 65 -20.29 2.40 -16.84
C THR A 65 -20.13 2.67 -15.35
N LEU A 66 -18.93 3.11 -14.94
CA LEU A 66 -18.65 3.47 -13.55
C LEU A 66 -19.49 4.67 -13.10
N PHE A 67 -19.66 5.69 -13.95
CA PHE A 67 -20.50 6.84 -13.65
C PHE A 67 -21.94 6.41 -13.33
N ASN A 68 -22.55 5.53 -14.13
CA ASN A 68 -23.91 5.06 -13.88
C ASN A 68 -24.03 4.31 -12.56
N ILE A 69 -23.09 3.41 -12.26
CA ILE A 69 -23.07 2.66 -11.00
C ILE A 69 -22.95 3.63 -9.82
N PHE A 70 -22.03 4.59 -9.89
CA PHE A 70 -21.81 5.55 -8.80
C PHE A 70 -23.00 6.51 -8.65
N ASP A 71 -23.61 6.94 -9.74
CA ASP A 71 -24.78 7.82 -9.74
C ASP A 71 -25.96 7.18 -9.00
N GLU A 72 -26.22 5.88 -9.24
CA GLU A 72 -27.24 5.13 -8.50
C GLU A 72 -26.97 5.13 -6.99
N VAL A 73 -25.72 4.95 -6.57
CA VAL A 73 -25.34 4.97 -5.15
C VAL A 73 -25.47 6.37 -4.56
N VAL A 74 -25.07 7.41 -5.30
CA VAL A 74 -25.21 8.81 -4.88
C VAL A 74 -26.68 9.18 -4.70
N GLN A 75 -27.56 8.76 -5.62
CA GLN A 75 -29.00 8.97 -5.51
C GLN A 75 -29.60 8.23 -4.31
N GLU A 76 -29.14 7.01 -4.01
CA GLU A 76 -29.59 6.26 -2.83
C GLU A 76 -29.25 6.97 -1.51
N ILE A 77 -28.09 7.63 -1.44
CA ILE A 77 -27.64 8.38 -0.26
C ILE A 77 -28.32 9.76 -0.17
N GLY A 78 -28.63 10.37 -1.32
CA GLY A 78 -29.01 11.77 -1.43
C GLY A 78 -27.76 12.64 -1.62
N PRO A 79 -27.58 13.30 -2.78
CA PRO A 79 -26.39 14.10 -3.07
C PRO A 79 -26.21 15.30 -2.13
N GLU A 80 -27.29 15.77 -1.49
CA GLU A 80 -27.28 16.82 -0.47
C GLU A 80 -26.62 16.37 0.85
N ASN A 81 -26.58 15.06 1.09
CA ASN A 81 -25.96 14.48 2.28
C ASN A 81 -24.47 14.17 2.06
N LEU A 82 -23.96 14.27 0.84
CA LEU A 82 -22.57 13.99 0.51
C LEU A 82 -21.72 15.24 0.65
N VAL A 83 -20.56 15.09 1.27
CA VAL A 83 -19.50 16.11 1.32
C VAL A 83 -18.37 15.74 0.38
N GLN A 84 -18.07 14.44 0.29
CA GLN A 84 -16.93 13.93 -0.45
C GLN A 84 -17.24 12.56 -1.07
N PHE A 85 -16.74 12.34 -2.28
CA PHE A 85 -16.71 11.03 -2.91
C PHE A 85 -15.25 10.60 -3.18
N ILE A 86 -14.86 9.44 -2.66
CA ILE A 86 -13.50 8.91 -2.70
C ILE A 86 -13.50 7.65 -3.54
N THR A 87 -12.59 7.59 -4.52
CA THR A 87 -12.38 6.41 -5.34
C THR A 87 -10.89 6.17 -5.57
N ASP A 88 -10.54 5.04 -6.15
CA ASP A 88 -9.20 4.85 -6.70
C ASP A 88 -8.85 5.89 -7.77
N ASN A 89 -7.54 6.12 -7.94
CA ASN A 89 -6.99 7.11 -8.88
C ASN A 89 -6.79 6.54 -10.29
N ASP A 90 -7.48 5.45 -10.64
CA ASP A 90 -7.51 4.94 -12.02
C ASP A 90 -8.19 5.97 -12.95
N ALA A 91 -7.79 5.99 -14.22
CA ALA A 91 -8.27 6.96 -15.19
C ALA A 91 -9.81 6.95 -15.34
N SER A 92 -10.43 5.77 -15.34
CA SER A 92 -11.89 5.64 -15.53
C SER A 92 -12.67 6.03 -14.29
N TYR A 93 -12.16 5.67 -13.10
CA TYR A 93 -12.71 6.10 -11.81
C TYR A 93 -12.63 7.61 -11.62
N LYS A 94 -11.47 8.20 -11.95
CA LYS A 94 -11.27 9.65 -11.92
C LYS A 94 -12.22 10.39 -12.86
N ALA A 95 -12.41 9.88 -14.08
CA ALA A 95 -13.34 10.47 -15.03
C ALA A 95 -14.79 10.41 -14.53
N ALA A 96 -15.23 9.25 -14.04
CA ALA A 96 -16.56 9.05 -13.47
C ALA A 96 -16.81 9.95 -12.24
N GLY A 97 -15.88 9.97 -11.29
CA GLY A 97 -15.96 10.78 -10.08
C GLY A 97 -16.00 12.29 -10.38
N LYS A 98 -15.18 12.77 -11.32
CA LYS A 98 -15.24 14.17 -11.77
C LYS A 98 -16.56 14.50 -12.48
N LYS A 99 -17.10 13.58 -13.27
CA LYS A 99 -18.40 13.76 -13.94
C LYS A 99 -19.53 13.88 -12.91
N LEU A 100 -19.50 13.09 -11.83
CA LEU A 100 -20.45 13.20 -10.72
C LEU A 100 -20.33 14.53 -9.97
N GLN A 101 -19.10 14.95 -9.64
CA GLN A 101 -18.85 16.25 -9.02
C GLN A 101 -19.43 17.40 -9.86
N GLN A 102 -19.28 17.33 -11.20
CA GLN A 102 -19.87 18.32 -12.12
C GLN A 102 -21.39 18.24 -12.18
N LYS A 103 -21.97 17.03 -12.18
CA LYS A 103 -23.43 16.83 -12.24
C LYS A 103 -24.15 17.41 -11.03
N TYR A 104 -23.63 17.15 -9.83
CA TYR A 104 -24.33 17.48 -8.58
C TYR A 104 -23.90 18.83 -7.99
N GLY A 105 -22.62 19.18 -8.06
CA GLY A 105 -22.08 20.43 -7.51
C GLY A 105 -22.11 20.56 -5.98
N SER A 106 -22.74 19.63 -5.25
CA SER A 106 -22.89 19.65 -3.78
C SER A 106 -21.73 19.01 -3.02
N PHE A 107 -20.94 18.16 -3.68
CA PHE A 107 -19.79 17.46 -3.10
C PHE A 107 -18.58 17.49 -4.04
N TYR A 108 -17.40 17.20 -3.51
CA TYR A 108 -16.19 17.06 -4.31
C TYR A 108 -15.74 15.60 -4.43
N TRP A 109 -15.10 15.27 -5.55
CA TRP A 109 -14.41 14.01 -5.74
C TRP A 109 -12.94 14.16 -5.36
N SER A 110 -12.37 13.13 -4.73
CA SER A 110 -10.94 13.04 -4.43
C SER A 110 -10.44 11.61 -4.63
N PRO A 111 -9.18 11.41 -5.08
CA PRO A 111 -8.60 10.08 -5.12
C PRO A 111 -8.29 9.56 -3.72
N CYS A 112 -8.28 8.23 -3.57
CA CYS A 112 -7.89 7.54 -2.35
C CYS A 112 -6.43 7.86 -1.99
N ALA A 113 -6.20 8.35 -0.76
CA ALA A 113 -4.87 8.72 -0.29
C ALA A 113 -3.92 7.51 -0.21
N ALA A 114 -4.41 6.37 0.31
CA ALA A 114 -3.63 5.14 0.39
C ALA A 114 -3.19 4.68 -1.01
N TYR A 115 -4.12 4.68 -1.96
CA TYR A 115 -3.83 4.33 -3.36
C TYR A 115 -2.83 5.30 -4.01
N CYS A 116 -2.99 6.62 -3.81
CA CYS A 116 -2.03 7.62 -4.31
C CYS A 116 -0.61 7.40 -3.76
N ILE A 117 -0.49 7.12 -2.46
CA ILE A 117 0.80 6.83 -1.83
C ILE A 117 1.39 5.51 -2.36
N ASP A 118 0.54 4.51 -2.62
CA ASP A 118 0.98 3.26 -3.21
C ASP A 118 1.56 3.45 -4.62
N LEU A 119 0.93 4.29 -5.44
CA LEU A 119 1.44 4.67 -6.76
C LEU A 119 2.77 5.46 -6.67
N MET A 120 2.98 6.24 -5.62
CA MET A 120 4.27 6.90 -5.39
C MET A 120 5.36 5.86 -5.08
N LEU A 121 5.05 4.85 -4.26
CA LEU A 121 5.94 3.72 -3.96
C LEU A 121 6.18 2.83 -5.18
N GLU A 122 5.18 2.63 -6.04
CA GLU A 122 5.34 2.00 -7.35
C GLU A 122 6.37 2.76 -8.20
N ASN A 123 6.19 4.07 -8.33
CA ASN A 123 7.12 4.94 -9.07
C ASN A 123 8.55 4.90 -8.49
N PHE A 124 8.71 4.71 -7.18
CA PHE A 124 10.04 4.52 -6.56
C PHE A 124 10.70 3.20 -6.99
N SER A 125 9.89 2.19 -7.33
CA SER A 125 10.37 0.88 -7.80
C SER A 125 10.43 0.75 -9.33
N ASP A 126 10.01 1.78 -10.07
CA ASP A 126 9.98 1.73 -11.52
C ASP A 126 11.39 1.91 -12.12
N PRO A 127 11.88 0.96 -12.94
CA PRO A 127 13.22 1.02 -13.52
C PRO A 127 13.43 2.20 -14.47
N ARG A 128 12.36 2.83 -14.98
CA ARG A 128 12.43 4.07 -15.79
C ARG A 128 12.91 5.26 -14.97
N TYR A 129 12.59 5.30 -13.68
CA TYR A 129 13.01 6.36 -12.77
C TYR A 129 14.24 5.94 -11.95
N PHE A 130 14.26 4.70 -11.46
CA PHE A 130 15.28 4.22 -10.50
C PHE A 130 15.73 2.78 -10.81
N PRO A 131 16.57 2.57 -11.84
CA PRO A 131 17.02 1.24 -12.23
C PRO A 131 17.78 0.50 -11.11
N LEU A 132 18.55 1.22 -10.28
CA LEU A 132 19.26 0.65 -9.13
C LEU A 132 18.31 0.17 -8.02
N ILE A 133 17.18 0.85 -7.83
CA ILE A 133 16.17 0.44 -6.85
C ILE A 133 15.45 -0.82 -7.32
N ASP A 134 15.08 -0.88 -8.60
CA ASP A 134 14.49 -2.07 -9.21
C ASP A 134 15.43 -3.29 -9.10
N ASP A 135 16.72 -3.13 -9.43
CA ASP A 135 17.72 -4.21 -9.27
C ASP A 135 17.82 -4.69 -7.81
N THR A 136 17.87 -3.75 -6.86
CA THR A 136 17.92 -4.08 -5.43
C THR A 136 16.66 -4.82 -4.99
N ILE A 137 15.47 -4.40 -5.45
CA ILE A 137 14.20 -5.09 -5.17
C ILE A 137 14.21 -6.51 -5.75
N LYS A 138 14.76 -6.71 -6.96
CA LYS A 138 14.91 -8.04 -7.57
C LYS A 138 15.83 -8.94 -6.74
N LYS A 139 16.98 -8.43 -6.29
CA LYS A 139 17.89 -9.16 -5.38
C LYS A 139 17.20 -9.52 -4.06
N VAL A 140 16.49 -8.58 -3.43
CA VAL A 140 15.71 -8.82 -2.20
C VAL A 140 14.67 -9.92 -2.43
N LYS A 141 13.86 -9.82 -3.49
CA LYS A 141 12.87 -10.84 -3.85
C LYS A 141 13.49 -12.22 -4.08
N LYS A 142 14.70 -12.28 -4.65
CA LYS A 142 15.43 -13.52 -4.86
C LYS A 142 15.83 -14.16 -3.54
N ILE A 143 16.37 -13.37 -2.61
CA ILE A 143 16.74 -13.83 -1.26
C ILE A 143 15.50 -14.33 -0.52
N THR A 144 14.44 -13.53 -0.45
CA THR A 144 13.24 -13.89 0.32
C THR A 144 12.54 -15.11 -0.27
N LYS A 145 12.32 -15.16 -1.59
CA LYS A 145 11.72 -16.33 -2.25
C LYS A 145 12.55 -17.60 -2.02
N PHE A 146 13.87 -17.51 -2.06
CA PHE A 146 14.71 -18.68 -1.80
C PHE A 146 14.52 -19.19 -0.38
N ILE A 147 14.50 -18.31 0.62
CA ILE A 147 14.30 -18.70 2.01
C ILE A 147 12.89 -19.29 2.18
N ASP A 148 11.87 -18.59 1.71
CA ASP A 148 10.46 -18.97 1.88
C ASP A 148 10.10 -20.29 1.16
N ASN A 149 10.66 -20.54 -0.02
CA ASN A 149 10.39 -21.75 -0.81
C ASN A 149 11.11 -22.99 -0.29
N HIS A 150 12.11 -22.86 0.58
CA HIS A 150 12.86 -23.98 1.14
C HIS A 150 12.55 -24.11 2.64
N GLY A 151 11.59 -24.98 2.98
CA GLY A 151 11.11 -25.13 4.35
C GLY A 151 12.19 -25.36 5.40
N TRP A 152 13.27 -26.08 5.05
CA TRP A 152 14.42 -26.25 5.95
C TRP A 152 15.20 -24.94 6.17
N VAL A 153 15.45 -24.15 5.12
CA VAL A 153 16.13 -22.86 5.19
C VAL A 153 15.29 -21.85 5.96
N LEU A 154 13.98 -21.81 5.70
CA LEU A 154 13.03 -20.98 6.45
C LEU A 154 13.03 -21.35 7.94
N ALA A 155 12.98 -22.64 8.26
CA ALA A 155 13.01 -23.12 9.64
C ALA A 155 14.34 -22.78 10.33
N LEU A 156 15.48 -22.92 9.63
CA LEU A 156 16.79 -22.53 10.13
C LEU A 156 16.81 -21.04 10.49
N MET A 157 16.39 -20.19 9.56
CA MET A 157 16.32 -18.74 9.77
C MET A 157 15.46 -18.39 10.98
N ARG A 158 14.21 -18.88 11.00
CA ARG A 158 13.22 -18.56 12.04
C ARG A 158 13.66 -19.04 13.41
N LYS A 159 14.08 -20.30 13.53
CA LYS A 159 14.38 -20.92 14.83
C LYS A 159 15.70 -20.42 15.41
N ASP A 160 16.73 -20.33 14.59
CA ASP A 160 18.10 -20.16 15.09
C ASP A 160 18.57 -18.71 15.04
N PHE A 161 17.99 -17.85 14.19
CA PHE A 161 18.52 -16.51 13.91
C PHE A 161 17.53 -15.37 14.14
N THR A 162 16.29 -15.47 13.63
CA THR A 162 15.33 -14.34 13.64
C THR A 162 14.28 -14.43 14.74
N LYS A 163 14.36 -15.39 15.68
CA LYS A 163 13.39 -15.58 16.77
C LYS A 163 11.94 -15.67 16.27
N GLY A 164 11.73 -16.41 15.18
CA GLY A 164 10.42 -16.64 14.56
C GLY A 164 9.97 -15.56 13.58
N HIS A 165 10.75 -14.50 13.34
CA HIS A 165 10.35 -13.42 12.44
C HIS A 165 10.60 -13.76 10.98
N ASP A 166 9.70 -13.27 10.13
CA ASP A 166 9.79 -13.35 8.67
C ASP A 166 10.48 -12.14 8.04
N LEU A 167 11.10 -12.39 6.88
CA LEU A 167 11.73 -11.34 6.07
C LEU A 167 10.70 -10.59 5.21
N CYS A 168 9.66 -11.27 4.76
CA CYS A 168 8.53 -10.64 4.07
C CYS A 168 7.44 -10.33 5.10
N ARG A 169 7.07 -9.05 5.21
CA ARG A 169 5.86 -8.64 5.93
C ARG A 169 4.81 -8.26 4.91
N PRO A 170 3.65 -8.94 4.86
CA PRO A 170 2.51 -8.44 4.11
C PRO A 170 2.24 -6.99 4.51
N ALA A 171 2.28 -6.08 3.55
CA ALA A 171 1.79 -4.74 3.73
C ALA A 171 0.35 -4.65 3.20
N VAL A 172 -0.32 -3.57 3.58
CA VAL A 172 -1.60 -3.14 2.99
C VAL A 172 -1.55 -3.24 1.47
N THR A 173 -0.45 -2.76 0.89
CA THR A 173 -0.29 -2.69 -0.55
C THR A 173 0.87 -3.54 -1.06
N ARG A 174 0.77 -3.97 -2.31
CA ARG A 174 1.79 -4.79 -2.95
C ARG A 174 3.13 -4.06 -3.07
N PHE A 175 3.13 -2.73 -3.27
CA PHE A 175 4.37 -1.99 -3.45
C PHE A 175 5.05 -1.67 -2.12
N ALA A 176 4.28 -1.32 -1.08
CA ALA A 176 4.82 -1.15 0.27
C ALA A 176 5.48 -2.44 0.78
N THR A 177 4.97 -3.61 0.39
CA THR A 177 5.58 -4.92 0.73
C THR A 177 7.04 -4.99 0.29
N ASN A 178 7.41 -4.47 -0.89
CA ASN A 178 8.80 -4.48 -1.35
C ASN A 178 9.72 -3.71 -0.38
N PHE A 179 9.30 -2.50 0.01
CA PHE A 179 10.09 -1.63 0.90
C PHE A 179 10.16 -2.17 2.33
N LEU A 180 9.08 -2.77 2.82
CA LEU A 180 9.07 -3.46 4.11
C LEU A 180 10.00 -4.68 4.12
N SER A 181 10.06 -5.45 3.03
CA SER A 181 11.00 -6.57 2.92
C SER A 181 12.45 -6.09 2.95
N ILE A 182 12.78 -4.98 2.29
CA ILE A 182 14.11 -4.37 2.37
C ILE A 182 14.42 -3.93 3.82
N GLN A 183 13.46 -3.29 4.50
CA GLN A 183 13.62 -2.89 5.90
C GLN A 183 13.86 -4.11 6.81
N CYS A 184 13.16 -5.22 6.59
CA CYS A 184 13.36 -6.45 7.36
C CYS A 184 14.72 -7.09 7.06
N LEU A 185 15.17 -7.12 5.80
CA LEU A 185 16.51 -7.61 5.47
C LEU A 185 17.60 -6.80 6.17
N LEU A 186 17.47 -5.48 6.23
CA LEU A 186 18.43 -4.62 6.94
C LEU A 186 18.41 -4.87 8.44
N LEU A 187 17.21 -5.02 9.02
CA LEU A 187 17.04 -5.32 10.44
C LEU A 187 17.74 -6.62 10.82
N PHE A 188 17.59 -7.65 9.99
CA PHE A 188 18.19 -8.98 10.20
C PHE A 188 19.52 -9.18 9.47
N LYS A 189 20.21 -8.10 9.06
CA LYS A 189 21.44 -8.20 8.28
C LYS A 189 22.49 -9.07 8.99
N LYS A 190 22.68 -8.87 10.30
CA LYS A 190 23.68 -9.61 11.07
C LYS A 190 23.31 -11.09 11.17
N GLU A 191 22.05 -11.35 11.48
CA GLU A 191 21.45 -12.66 11.65
C GLU A 191 21.51 -13.46 10.34
N LEU A 192 21.20 -12.84 9.21
CA LEU A 192 21.32 -13.46 7.89
C LEU A 192 22.77 -13.81 7.55
N ARG A 193 23.73 -12.90 7.80
CA ARG A 193 25.15 -13.20 7.57
C ARG A 193 25.63 -14.38 8.44
N GLN A 194 25.18 -14.45 9.69
CA GLN A 194 25.47 -15.58 10.57
C GLN A 194 24.83 -16.87 10.06
N MET A 195 23.59 -16.82 9.58
CA MET A 195 22.90 -17.97 8.99
C MET A 195 23.67 -18.53 7.80
N PHE A 196 24.10 -17.68 6.85
CA PHE A 196 24.84 -18.11 5.67
C PHE A 196 26.31 -18.50 5.94
N THR A 197 26.79 -18.41 7.18
CA THR A 197 28.13 -18.83 7.58
C THR A 197 28.13 -19.93 8.66
N CYS A 198 26.96 -20.34 9.15
CA CYS A 198 26.87 -21.37 10.18
C CYS A 198 27.14 -22.78 9.65
N ASP A 199 27.63 -23.67 10.50
CA ASP A 199 27.96 -25.06 10.14
C ASP A 199 26.77 -25.81 9.54
N LYS A 200 25.56 -25.56 10.07
CA LYS A 200 24.32 -26.17 9.55
C LYS A 200 24.10 -25.80 8.08
N TRP A 201 24.27 -24.53 7.73
CA TRP A 201 24.15 -24.06 6.35
C TRP A 201 25.25 -24.66 5.47
N ILE A 202 26.51 -24.59 5.90
CA ILE A 202 27.66 -25.10 5.14
C ILE A 202 27.50 -26.60 4.83
N ALA A 203 27.01 -27.39 5.78
CA ALA A 203 26.75 -28.82 5.62
C ALA A 203 25.53 -29.15 4.73
N SER A 204 24.63 -28.18 4.48
CA SER A 204 23.40 -28.40 3.73
C SER A 204 23.62 -28.63 2.23
N SER A 205 22.65 -29.25 1.55
CA SER A 205 22.64 -29.31 0.08
C SER A 205 22.36 -27.95 -0.55
N HIS A 206 21.64 -27.07 0.15
CA HIS A 206 21.27 -25.74 -0.32
C HIS A 206 22.49 -24.82 -0.52
N SER A 207 23.50 -24.89 0.35
CA SER A 207 24.76 -24.13 0.20
C SER A 207 25.56 -24.51 -1.03
N LYS A 208 25.39 -25.74 -1.53
CA LYS A 208 26.09 -26.26 -2.71
C LYS A 208 25.36 -25.93 -4.01
N SER A 209 24.07 -25.59 -3.94
CA SER A 209 23.26 -25.22 -5.10
C SER A 209 23.72 -23.91 -5.73
N SER A 210 23.53 -23.76 -7.05
CA SER A 210 23.88 -22.52 -7.77
C SER A 210 23.20 -21.29 -7.16
N ILE A 211 21.88 -21.40 -6.90
CA ILE A 211 21.09 -20.31 -6.32
C ILE A 211 21.53 -20.00 -4.88
N GLY A 212 21.82 -21.01 -4.06
CA GLY A 212 22.27 -20.80 -2.69
C GLY A 212 23.64 -20.14 -2.60
N LYS A 213 24.57 -20.46 -3.51
CA LYS A 213 25.87 -19.79 -3.63
C LYS A 213 25.71 -18.31 -4.01
N GLU A 214 24.92 -18.04 -5.05
CA GLU A 214 24.65 -16.67 -5.50
C GLU A 214 24.02 -15.82 -4.39
N ILE A 215 23.05 -16.36 -3.65
CA ILE A 215 22.42 -15.65 -2.53
C ILE A 215 23.41 -15.43 -1.38
N SER A 216 24.26 -16.42 -1.09
CA SER A 216 25.32 -16.27 -0.08
C SER A 216 26.28 -15.16 -0.49
N GLU A 217 26.67 -15.08 -1.75
CA GLU A 217 27.53 -14.02 -2.30
C GLU A 217 26.87 -12.64 -2.16
N ILE A 218 25.59 -12.49 -2.52
CA ILE A 218 24.84 -11.23 -2.33
C ILE A 218 24.83 -10.82 -0.83
N VAL A 219 24.53 -11.75 0.07
CA VAL A 219 24.39 -11.44 1.50
C VAL A 219 25.74 -11.17 2.16
N LEU A 220 26.78 -11.92 1.80
CA LEU A 220 28.08 -11.91 2.46
C LEU A 220 29.07 -10.91 1.85
N GLU A 221 29.05 -10.74 0.52
CA GLU A 221 30.12 -10.08 -0.24
C GLU A 221 29.65 -8.78 -0.94
N ASP A 222 28.40 -8.70 -1.40
CA ASP A 222 27.87 -7.52 -2.10
C ASP A 222 27.64 -6.34 -1.14
N LYS A 223 28.70 -5.53 -0.93
CA LYS A 223 28.64 -4.32 -0.09
C LYS A 223 27.70 -3.28 -0.66
N GLU A 224 27.65 -3.16 -1.98
CA GLU A 224 26.85 -2.15 -2.67
C GLU A 224 25.36 -2.43 -2.48
N PHE A 225 24.94 -3.69 -2.59
CA PHE A 225 23.57 -4.13 -2.27
C PHE A 225 23.10 -3.63 -0.90
N TRP A 226 23.92 -3.78 0.14
CA TRP A 226 23.55 -3.33 1.47
C TRP A 226 23.48 -1.80 1.60
N VAL A 227 24.38 -1.07 0.92
CA VAL A 227 24.33 0.40 0.85
C VAL A 227 23.06 0.86 0.14
N GLN A 228 22.71 0.22 -0.97
CA GLN A 228 21.48 0.50 -1.71
C GLN A 228 20.23 0.19 -0.89
N CYS A 229 20.17 -0.95 -0.18
CA CYS A 229 19.07 -1.23 0.74
C CYS A 229 18.90 -0.12 1.79
N GLN A 230 20.00 0.34 2.40
CA GLN A 230 19.95 1.42 3.40
C GLN A 230 19.42 2.71 2.79
N PHE A 231 19.88 3.07 1.59
CA PHE A 231 19.40 4.25 0.88
C PHE A 231 17.91 4.15 0.55
N ILE A 232 17.45 2.99 0.05
CA ILE A 232 16.04 2.76 -0.29
C ILE A 232 15.14 2.93 0.95
N VAL A 233 15.51 2.35 2.09
CA VAL A 233 14.74 2.51 3.34
C VAL A 233 14.75 3.96 3.80
N LYS A 234 15.87 4.65 3.62
CA LYS A 234 16.01 6.07 3.97
C LYS A 234 14.97 6.96 3.28
N VAL A 235 14.74 6.72 1.98
CA VAL A 235 13.81 7.51 1.15
C VAL A 235 12.38 7.00 1.15
N SER A 236 12.16 5.70 1.35
CA SER A 236 10.80 5.09 1.29
C SER A 236 10.10 5.03 2.64
N GLU A 237 10.82 4.86 3.75
CA GLU A 237 10.20 4.67 5.08
C GLU A 237 9.28 5.83 5.49
N PRO A 238 9.61 7.12 5.28
CA PRO A 238 8.70 8.21 5.65
C PRO A 238 7.33 8.08 4.94
N LEU A 239 7.34 7.69 3.67
CA LEU A 239 6.14 7.52 2.87
C LEU A 239 5.35 6.27 3.27
N VAL A 240 6.04 5.15 3.57
CA VAL A 240 5.42 3.94 4.12
C VAL A 240 4.75 4.19 5.48
N ARG A 241 5.30 5.10 6.30
CA ARG A 241 4.65 5.53 7.56
C ARG A 241 3.37 6.30 7.30
N VAL A 242 3.34 7.20 6.30
CA VAL A 242 2.09 7.89 5.93
C VAL A 242 1.07 6.90 5.38
N LEU A 243 1.49 5.92 4.57
CA LEU A 243 0.60 4.86 4.08
C LEU A 243 -0.10 4.12 5.24
N ARG A 244 0.66 3.68 6.24
CA ARG A 244 0.10 3.01 7.43
C ARG A 244 -0.82 3.91 8.25
N LEU A 245 -0.59 5.21 8.19
CA LEU A 245 -1.38 6.21 8.91
C LEU A 245 -2.73 6.45 8.22
N VAL A 246 -2.78 6.45 6.89
CA VAL A 246 -4.03 6.65 6.12
C VAL A 246 -4.87 5.40 5.98
N ASP A 247 -4.23 4.23 6.07
CA ASP A 247 -4.88 2.94 5.97
C ASP A 247 -5.33 2.38 7.34
N GLY A 248 -5.02 3.09 8.43
CA GLY A 248 -5.43 2.67 9.76
C GLY A 248 -6.92 2.95 10.01
N ASP A 249 -7.67 1.92 10.40
CA ASP A 249 -9.11 2.00 10.71
C ASP A 249 -9.43 2.71 12.04
N GLU A 250 -8.43 3.02 12.86
CA GLU A 250 -8.64 3.52 14.23
C GLU A 250 -8.98 5.02 14.31
N LYS A 251 -8.42 5.84 13.40
CA LYS A 251 -8.53 7.30 13.48
C LYS A 251 -8.72 7.92 12.09
N PRO A 252 -9.65 8.87 11.92
CA PRO A 252 -9.84 9.56 10.64
C PRO A 252 -8.56 10.29 10.21
N ALA A 253 -7.99 9.88 9.08
CA ALA A 253 -6.66 10.34 8.67
C ALA A 253 -6.64 11.69 7.94
N MET A 254 -7.78 12.11 7.38
CA MET A 254 -7.85 13.30 6.54
C MET A 254 -7.39 14.58 7.26
N GLY A 255 -7.64 14.69 8.57
CA GLY A 255 -7.29 15.90 9.34
C GLY A 255 -5.79 16.17 9.49
N TYR A 256 -4.94 15.16 9.30
CA TYR A 256 -3.48 15.27 9.44
C TYR A 256 -2.71 14.78 8.22
N LEU A 257 -3.39 14.31 7.16
CA LEU A 257 -2.77 13.77 5.95
C LEU A 257 -1.81 14.77 5.30
N TYR A 258 -2.24 16.02 5.15
CA TYR A 258 -1.42 17.06 4.51
C TYR A 258 -0.11 17.31 5.28
N ASP A 259 -0.20 17.50 6.60
CA ASP A 259 0.95 17.65 7.48
C ASP A 259 1.86 16.39 7.46
N ALA A 260 1.27 15.20 7.45
CA ALA A 260 2.02 13.94 7.38
C ALA A 260 2.81 13.82 6.07
N MET A 261 2.24 14.24 4.94
CA MET A 261 2.92 14.25 3.64
C MET A 261 4.05 15.28 3.58
N GLU A 262 3.83 16.49 4.10
CA GLU A 262 4.91 17.50 4.20
C GLU A 262 6.06 17.01 5.09
N ARG A 263 5.74 16.48 6.28
CA ARG A 263 6.74 15.85 7.15
C ARG A 263 7.45 14.69 6.48
N ALA A 264 6.77 13.89 5.66
CA ALA A 264 7.41 12.81 4.92
C ALA A 264 8.48 13.37 3.97
N LYS A 265 8.17 14.42 3.20
CA LYS A 265 9.13 15.10 2.32
C LYS A 265 10.30 15.70 3.10
N GLU A 266 10.04 16.38 4.21
CA GLU A 266 11.07 16.94 5.08
C GLU A 266 11.99 15.86 5.66
N ASN A 267 11.41 14.73 6.12
CA ASN A 267 12.18 13.60 6.60
C ASN A 267 13.08 13.00 5.52
N ILE A 268 12.60 12.86 4.28
CA ILE A 268 13.42 12.39 3.16
C ILE A 268 14.60 13.37 2.92
N LYS A 269 14.34 14.68 2.90
CA LYS A 269 15.37 15.72 2.73
C LYS A 269 16.44 15.65 3.82
N ALA A 270 15.99 15.66 5.09
CA ALA A 270 16.86 15.64 6.26
C ALA A 270 17.70 14.36 6.30
N ARG A 271 17.08 13.21 6.04
CA ARG A 271 17.80 11.94 5.98
C ARG A 271 18.84 11.96 4.86
N CYS A 272 18.55 12.54 3.70
CA CYS A 272 19.53 12.71 2.62
C CYS A 272 20.59 13.81 2.88
N ASN A 273 20.75 14.28 4.12
CA ASN A 273 21.66 15.36 4.51
C ASN A 273 21.45 16.64 3.68
N ASN A 274 20.21 16.91 3.28
CA ASN A 274 19.83 18.02 2.40
C ASN A 274 20.59 18.06 1.05
N LYS A 275 21.18 16.94 0.61
CA LYS A 275 21.79 16.84 -0.72
C LYS A 275 20.71 16.71 -1.78
N VAL A 276 20.45 17.80 -2.49
CA VAL A 276 19.37 17.94 -3.48
C VAL A 276 19.33 16.78 -4.49
N ILE A 277 20.49 16.37 -5.00
CA ILE A 277 20.61 15.29 -5.99
C ILE A 277 20.04 13.96 -5.46
N LEU A 278 20.14 13.69 -4.15
CA LEU A 278 19.73 12.43 -3.55
C LEU A 278 18.23 12.36 -3.25
N PHE A 279 17.57 13.48 -2.90
CA PHE A 279 16.14 13.46 -2.54
C PHE A 279 15.21 14.04 -3.61
N SER A 280 15.70 14.96 -4.46
CA SER A 280 14.83 15.71 -5.37
C SER A 280 14.05 14.82 -6.34
N PRO A 281 14.60 13.72 -6.90
CA PRO A 281 13.83 12.80 -7.73
C PRO A 281 12.62 12.20 -7.01
N PHE A 282 12.78 11.83 -5.73
CA PHE A 282 11.72 11.24 -4.91
C PHE A 282 10.65 12.26 -4.54
N THR A 283 11.05 13.47 -4.13
CA THR A 283 10.08 14.52 -3.80
C THR A 283 9.31 14.99 -5.03
N ARG A 284 9.93 15.03 -6.22
CA ARG A 284 9.22 15.33 -7.48
C ARG A 284 8.14 14.31 -7.80
N ILE A 285 8.40 13.03 -7.55
CA ILE A 285 7.39 11.97 -7.72
C ILE A 285 6.23 12.18 -6.74
N ILE A 286 6.54 12.50 -5.48
CA ILE A 286 5.53 12.79 -4.46
C ILE A 286 4.67 14.00 -4.87
N ASP A 287 5.29 15.10 -5.31
CA ASP A 287 4.59 16.33 -5.68
C ASP A 287 3.79 16.22 -7.00
N SER A 288 4.07 15.20 -7.81
CA SER A 288 3.40 14.96 -9.11
C SER A 288 2.09 14.18 -9.03
N ARG A 289 1.72 13.72 -7.82
CA ARG A 289 0.54 12.87 -7.56
C ARG A 289 -0.49 13.63 -6.76
#